data_AF-A0A934HLT8-F1
#
_entry.id   AF-A0A934HLT8-F1
#
_cell.length_a   1.000
_cell.length_b   1.000
_cell.length_c   1.000
_cell.angle_alpha   90.00
_cell.angle_beta   90.00
_cell.angle_gamma   90.00
#
_symmetry.space_group_name_H-M   'P 1'
#
loop_
_entity.id
_entity.type
_entity.pdbx_description
1 polymer ?
#
loop_
_entity_poly.entity_id
_entity_poly.type
_entity_poly.pdbx_seq_one_letter_code
_entity_poly.pdbx_strand_id
1 'polypeptide(L)'
;MSVVIKTVNQSKYAYLAYRSGAKVVHKYLGRLSDPATKAKLERIASQKIVPEKFRWLFWDVDSGKIDLKTNARYVIERALESGGLEEFSWIQNIYPTRLIIETCEASRKISPKSRNFWRVWFNGEGL
;
A
#
# COMPACT_ATOMS: atom_id res chain seq x y z
N MET A 1 1.36 8.66 0.47
CA MET A 1 1.68 8.17 -0.90
C MET A 1 0.89 9.00 -1.90
N SER A 2 1.42 9.28 -3.09
CA SER A 2 0.73 10.02 -4.16
C SER A 2 1.00 9.44 -5.54
N VAL A 3 0.11 9.71 -6.50
CA VAL A 3 0.33 9.40 -7.91
C VAL A 3 1.00 10.62 -8.56
N VAL A 4 2.07 10.37 -9.32
CA VAL A 4 2.81 11.38 -10.08
C VAL A 4 2.77 11.01 -11.55
N ILE A 5 2.46 12.00 -12.40
CA ILE A 5 2.47 11.84 -13.86
C ILE A 5 3.67 12.59 -14.41
N LYS A 6 4.48 11.94 -15.24
CA LYS A 6 5.59 12.56 -15.97
C LYS A 6 5.34 12.52 -17.46
N THR A 7 5.67 13.59 -18.16
CA THR A 7 5.58 13.67 -19.62
C THR A 7 6.99 13.58 -20.20
N VAL A 8 7.23 12.65 -21.13
CA VAL A 8 8.49 12.49 -21.86
C VAL A 8 8.15 12.24 -23.32
N ASN A 9 8.66 13.07 -24.23
CA ASN A 9 8.42 12.97 -25.68
C ASN A 9 6.94 12.71 -26.03
N GLN A 10 6.04 13.59 -25.55
CA GLN A 10 4.58 13.52 -25.71
C GLN A 10 3.89 12.31 -25.05
N SER A 11 4.64 11.33 -24.54
CA SER A 11 4.11 10.19 -23.79
C SER A 11 4.00 10.52 -22.30
N LYS A 12 2.90 10.12 -21.66
CA LYS A 12 2.69 10.30 -20.22
C LYS A 12 2.89 8.98 -19.48
N TYR A 13 3.61 9.03 -18.36
CA TYR A 13 3.99 7.88 -17.55
C TYR A 13 3.54 8.11 -16.11
N ALA A 14 3.00 7.05 -15.51
CA ALA A 14 2.50 7.09 -14.14
C ALA A 14 3.50 6.47 -13.17
N TYR A 15 3.68 7.14 -12.04
CA TYR A 15 4.53 6.71 -10.94
C TYR A 15 3.75 6.78 -9.64
N LEU A 16 4.01 5.82 -8.76
CA LEU A 16 3.59 5.87 -7.37
C LEU A 16 4.73 6.43 -6.54
N ALA A 17 4.52 7.63 -5.98
CA ALA A 17 5.44 8.30 -5.10
C ALA A 17 5.15 7.96 -3.65
N TYR A 18 6.16 7.47 -2.93
CA TYR A 18 6.06 7.18 -1.49
C TYR A 18 7.40 7.45 -0.80
N ARG A 19 7.34 7.68 0.51
CA ARG A 19 8.56 7.80 1.32
C ARG A 19 9.00 6.40 1.74
N SER A 20 10.29 6.14 1.57
CA SER A 20 10.99 4.94 2.04
C SER A 20 12.19 5.46 2.85
N GLY A 21 12.07 5.40 4.18
CA GLY A 21 12.95 6.12 5.09
C GLY A 21 13.04 7.62 4.75
N ALA A 22 14.27 8.11 4.56
CA ALA A 22 14.54 9.51 4.19
C ALA A 22 14.34 9.81 2.69
N LYS A 23 14.15 8.80 1.84
CA LYS A 23 14.10 8.95 0.38
C LYS A 23 12.67 8.96 -0.14
N VAL A 24 12.44 9.70 -1.23
CA VAL A 24 11.19 9.61 -2.01
C VAL A 24 11.44 8.66 -3.18
N VAL A 25 10.65 7.59 -3.25
CA VAL A 25 10.73 6.57 -4.30
C VAL A 25 9.60 6.78 -5.29
N HIS A 26 9.93 6.75 -6.59
CA HIS A 26 8.97 6.75 -7.68
C HIS A 26 8.89 5.34 -8.28
N LYS A 27 7.89 4.55 -7.88
CA LYS A 27 7.63 3.23 -8.47
C LYS A 27 6.88 3.40 -9.79
N TYR A 28 7.49 2.99 -10.89
CA TYR A 28 6.85 3.01 -12.20
C TYR A 28 5.59 2.14 -12.19
N LEU A 29 4.46 2.70 -12.63
CA LEU A 29 3.19 1.99 -12.76
C LEU A 29 2.89 1.59 -14.21
N GLY A 30 3.36 2.36 -15.18
CA GLY A 30 3.11 2.11 -16.59
C GLY A 30 2.93 3.39 -17.41
N ARG A 31 2.59 3.22 -18.69
CA ARG A 31 2.22 4.32 -19.60
C ARG A 31 0.75 4.65 -19.40
N LEU A 32 0.39 5.93 -19.39
CA LEU A 32 -1.02 6.34 -19.29
C LEU A 32 -1.87 5.94 -20.49
N SER A 33 -1.26 5.59 -21.63
CA SER A 33 -1.97 5.05 -22.79
C SER A 33 -2.43 3.61 -22.58
N ASP A 34 -1.80 2.86 -21.68
CA ASP A 34 -2.15 1.47 -21.38
C ASP A 34 -3.43 1.40 -20.51
N PRO A 35 -4.47 0.68 -20.96
CA PRO A 35 -5.71 0.52 -20.19
C PRO A 35 -5.50 -0.06 -18.79
N ALA A 36 -4.56 -1.01 -18.63
CA ALA A 36 -4.30 -1.62 -17.33
C ALA A 36 -3.71 -0.60 -16.35
N THR A 37 -2.80 0.25 -16.82
CA THR A 37 -2.25 1.36 -16.05
C THR A 37 -3.35 2.37 -15.65
N LYS A 38 -4.24 2.74 -16.57
CA LYS A 38 -5.38 3.63 -16.25
C LYS A 38 -6.28 3.03 -15.18
N ALA A 39 -6.73 1.79 -15.36
CA ALA A 39 -7.58 1.11 -14.39
C ALA A 39 -6.92 1.01 -13.01
N LYS A 40 -5.62 0.74 -12.96
CA LYS A 40 -4.84 0.71 -11.71
C LYS A 40 -4.78 2.09 -11.04
N LEU A 41 -4.58 3.16 -11.81
CA LEU A 41 -4.58 4.53 -11.30
C LEU A 41 -5.96 4.94 -10.77
N GLU A 42 -7.01 4.67 -11.52
CA GLU A 42 -8.39 4.95 -11.13
C GLU A 42 -8.73 4.23 -9.83
N ARG A 43 -8.33 2.96 -9.69
CA ARG A 43 -8.51 2.19 -8.45
C ARG A 43 -7.77 2.80 -7.27
N ILE A 44 -6.50 3.19 -7.44
CA ILE A 44 -5.72 3.87 -6.38
C ILE A 44 -6.33 5.26 -6.05
N ALA A 45 -6.92 5.94 -7.03
CA ALA A 45 -7.55 7.23 -6.85
C ALA A 45 -8.92 7.14 -6.15
N SER A 46 -9.71 6.10 -6.46
CA SER A 46 -11.05 5.86 -5.91
C SER A 46 -11.01 5.27 -4.51
N GLN A 47 -9.99 4.48 -4.19
CA GLN A 47 -9.82 3.87 -2.87
C GLN A 47 -9.20 4.88 -1.89
N LYS A 48 -10.03 5.84 -1.44
CA LYS A 48 -9.66 6.82 -0.41
C LYS A 48 -9.92 6.32 1.01
N ILE A 49 -10.96 5.52 1.19
CA ILE A 49 -11.44 5.05 2.50
C ILE A 49 -11.34 3.53 2.63
N VAL A 50 -11.38 3.06 3.86
CA VAL A 50 -11.40 1.63 4.19
C VAL A 50 -12.70 0.99 3.67
N PRO A 51 -12.62 -0.11 2.88
CA PRO A 51 -13.80 -0.88 2.47
C PRO A 51 -14.58 -1.41 3.67
N GLU A 52 -15.91 -1.49 3.56
CA GLU A 52 -16.80 -1.91 4.65
C GLU A 52 -16.40 -3.25 5.28
N LYS A 53 -16.07 -4.23 4.43
CA LYS A 53 -15.62 -5.57 4.86
C LYS A 53 -14.32 -5.59 5.68
N PHE A 54 -13.53 -4.52 5.66
CA PHE A 54 -12.26 -4.43 6.41
C PHE A 54 -12.33 -3.43 7.57
N ARG A 55 -13.50 -2.86 7.87
CA ARG A 55 -13.66 -1.91 8.99
C ARG A 55 -13.33 -2.52 10.35
N TRP A 56 -13.53 -3.83 10.51
CA TRP A 56 -13.24 -4.57 11.74
C TRP A 56 -11.77 -4.50 12.16
N LEU A 57 -10.84 -4.27 11.22
CA LEU A 57 -9.42 -4.03 11.53
C LEU A 57 -9.19 -2.76 12.37
N PHE A 58 -10.14 -1.83 12.35
CA PHE A 58 -10.02 -0.47 12.88
C PHE A 58 -11.03 -0.22 14.00
N TRP A 59 -11.20 -1.17 14.90
CA TRP A 59 -12.19 -1.12 15.98
C TRP A 59 -12.04 0.06 16.96
N ASP A 60 -10.87 0.70 17.01
CA ASP A 60 -10.53 1.79 17.93
C ASP A 60 -10.74 3.19 17.33
N VAL A 61 -11.07 3.29 16.05
CA VAL A 61 -11.22 4.56 15.34
C VAL A 61 -12.38 4.51 14.36
N ASP A 62 -12.92 5.67 14.04
CA ASP A 62 -13.89 5.78 12.95
C ASP A 62 -13.21 5.49 11.60
N SER A 63 -13.47 4.31 11.06
CA SER A 63 -12.95 3.85 9.76
C SER A 63 -13.28 4.79 8.59
N GLY A 64 -14.35 5.58 8.68
CA GLY A 64 -14.71 6.58 7.68
C GLY A 64 -13.75 7.77 7.63
N LYS A 65 -12.99 7.99 8.70
CA LYS A 65 -11.97 9.06 8.80
C LYS A 65 -10.57 8.60 8.42
N ILE A 66 -10.39 7.32 8.10
CA ILE A 66 -9.10 6.78 7.67
C ILE A 66 -8.91 7.07 6.19
N ASP A 67 -7.98 7.98 5.89
CA ASP A 67 -7.52 8.20 4.52
C ASP A 67 -6.37 7.24 4.21
N LEU A 68 -6.57 6.38 3.20
CA LEU A 68 -5.60 5.33 2.83
C LEU A 68 -4.26 5.91 2.35
N LYS A 69 -4.18 7.18 1.93
CA LYS A 69 -2.91 7.79 1.48
C LYS A 69 -2.12 8.41 2.63
N THR A 70 -2.79 9.11 3.54
CA THR A 70 -2.15 9.78 4.68
C THR A 70 -1.93 8.83 5.85
N ASN A 71 -2.80 7.84 6.03
CA ASN A 71 -2.73 6.85 7.10
C ASN A 71 -2.12 5.51 6.64
N ALA A 72 -1.39 5.48 5.53
CA ALA A 72 -0.83 4.26 4.93
C ALA A 72 -0.11 3.35 5.93
N ARG A 73 0.79 3.92 6.76
CA ARG A 73 1.51 3.15 7.79
C ARG A 73 0.54 2.47 8.76
N TYR A 74 -0.45 3.20 9.27
CA TYR A 74 -1.43 2.68 10.21
C TYR A 74 -2.28 1.56 9.59
N VAL A 75 -2.72 1.73 8.34
CA VAL A 75 -3.50 0.72 7.61
C VAL A 75 -2.69 -0.55 7.40
N ILE A 76 -1.43 -0.42 6.98
CA ILE A 76 -0.52 -1.57 6.83
C ILE A 76 -0.30 -2.27 8.16
N GLU A 77 -0.03 -1.53 9.24
CA GLU A 77 0.14 -2.08 10.59
C GLU A 77 -1.09 -2.91 11.02
N ARG A 78 -2.30 -2.38 10.80
CA ARG A 78 -3.55 -3.07 11.15
C ARG A 78 -3.77 -4.34 10.33
N ALA A 79 -3.56 -4.28 9.01
CA ALA A 79 -3.73 -5.44 8.15
C ALA A 79 -2.70 -6.55 8.45
N LEU A 80 -1.44 -6.20 8.74
CA LEU A 80 -0.39 -7.18 9.05
C LEU A 80 -0.51 -7.77 10.45
N GLU A 81 -1.02 -7.01 11.44
CA GLU A 81 -1.11 -7.50 12.81
C GLU A 81 -2.42 -8.24 13.10
N SER A 82 -3.53 -7.80 12.50
CA SER A 82 -4.86 -8.31 12.83
C SER A 82 -5.60 -8.94 11.64
N GLY A 83 -5.11 -8.74 10.41
CA GLY A 83 -5.73 -9.26 9.19
C GLY A 83 -5.22 -10.63 8.77
N GLY A 84 -5.84 -11.18 7.73
CA GLY A 84 -5.44 -12.39 7.04
C GLY A 84 -4.96 -12.13 5.60
N LEU A 85 -5.03 -13.16 4.77
CA LEU A 85 -4.57 -13.09 3.38
C LEU A 85 -5.43 -12.16 2.51
N GLU A 86 -6.72 -12.02 2.83
CA GLU A 86 -7.62 -11.12 2.08
C GLU A 86 -7.27 -9.65 2.33
N GLU A 87 -7.08 -9.27 3.60
CA GLU A 87 -6.64 -7.93 4.00
C GLU A 87 -5.24 -7.64 3.47
N PHE A 88 -4.37 -8.64 3.46
CA PHE A 88 -3.04 -8.54 2.87
C PHE A 88 -3.10 -8.26 1.36
N SER A 89 -3.88 -9.05 0.61
CA SER A 89 -4.12 -8.83 -0.82
C SER A 89 -4.69 -7.43 -1.08
N TRP A 90 -5.60 -6.96 -0.21
CA TRP A 90 -6.13 -5.61 -0.29
C TRP A 90 -5.03 -4.54 -0.13
N ILE A 91 -4.18 -4.62 0.89
CA ILE A 91 -3.10 -3.63 1.06
C ILE A 91 -2.04 -3.72 -0.04
N GLN A 92 -1.75 -4.91 -0.59
CA GLN A 92 -0.84 -5.08 -1.73
C GLN A 92 -1.36 -4.43 -3.02
N ASN A 93 -2.68 -4.36 -3.17
CA ASN A 93 -3.31 -3.70 -4.31
C ASN A 93 -3.21 -2.17 -4.27
N ILE A 94 -2.99 -1.60 -3.08
CA ILE A 94 -2.95 -0.15 -2.84
C ILE A 94 -1.50 0.32 -2.68
N TYR A 95 -0.72 -0.36 -1.85
CA TYR A 95 0.62 0.07 -1.46
C TYR A 95 1.70 -0.72 -2.18
N PRO A 96 2.86 -0.11 -2.47
CA PRO A 96 4.03 -0.85 -2.94
C PRO A 96 4.44 -1.90 -1.91
N THR A 97 4.71 -3.14 -2.35
CA THR A 97 5.20 -4.22 -1.48
C THR A 97 6.38 -3.80 -0.61
N ARG A 98 7.34 -3.04 -1.17
CA ARG A 98 8.48 -2.50 -0.42
C ARG A 98 8.05 -1.63 0.77
N LEU A 99 7.02 -0.79 0.62
CA LEU A 99 6.49 0.02 1.72
C LEU A 99 5.85 -0.87 2.80
N ILE A 100 5.19 -1.95 2.39
CA ILE A 100 4.59 -2.94 3.31
C ILE A 100 5.69 -3.63 4.13
N ILE A 101 6.74 -4.12 3.47
CA ILE A 101 7.91 -4.76 4.10
C ILE A 101 8.60 -3.79 5.06
N GLU A 102 8.90 -2.57 4.62
CA GLU A 102 9.54 -1.55 5.47
C GLU A 102 8.68 -1.22 6.70
N THR A 103 7.35 -1.18 6.55
CA THR A 103 6.44 -0.96 7.68
C THR A 103 6.43 -2.16 8.64
N CYS A 104 6.43 -3.38 8.11
CA CYS A 104 6.51 -4.62 8.89
C CYS A 104 7.77 -4.65 9.78
N GLU A 105 8.91 -4.31 9.19
CA GLU A 105 10.21 -4.33 9.86
C GLU A 105 10.36 -3.20 10.88
N ALA A 106 9.93 -1.98 10.54
CA ALA A 106 10.15 -0.81 11.39
C ALA A 106 9.06 -0.55 12.44
N SER A 107 7.89 -1.19 12.34
CA SER A 107 6.79 -0.92 13.27
C SER A 107 6.98 -1.60 14.61
N ARG A 108 6.78 -0.83 15.69
CA ARG A 108 6.69 -1.33 17.07
C ARG A 108 5.30 -1.88 17.41
N LYS A 109 4.29 -1.67 16.56
CA LYS A 109 2.91 -2.12 16.77
C LYS A 109 2.65 -3.53 16.22
N ILE A 110 3.55 -4.02 15.36
CA ILE A 110 3.51 -5.38 14.83
C ILE A 110 4.29 -6.28 15.78
N SER A 111 3.65 -7.34 16.26
CA SER A 111 4.25 -8.26 17.20
C SER A 111 5.42 -9.04 16.55
N PRO A 112 6.38 -9.54 17.34
CA PRO A 112 7.45 -10.39 16.81
C PRO A 112 6.92 -11.62 16.05
N LYS A 113 5.81 -12.19 16.51
CA LYS A 113 5.15 -13.33 15.87
C LYS A 113 4.67 -12.97 14.46
N SER A 114 3.88 -11.91 14.32
CA SER A 114 3.38 -11.44 13.02
C SER A 114 4.52 -11.06 12.09
N ARG A 115 5.52 -10.33 12.60
CA ARG A 115 6.70 -9.96 11.80
C ARG A 115 7.43 -11.19 11.25
N ASN A 116 7.63 -12.22 12.09
CA ASN A 116 8.32 -13.42 11.65
C ASN A 116 7.53 -14.18 10.57
N PHE A 117 6.21 -14.27 10.73
CA PHE A 117 5.34 -14.86 9.70
C PHE A 117 5.49 -14.12 8.36
N TRP A 118 5.38 -12.80 8.36
CA TRP A 118 5.47 -12.01 7.12
C TRP A 118 6.87 -12.04 6.50
N ARG A 119 7.95 -12.10 7.29
CA ARG A 119 9.31 -12.31 6.77
C ARG A 119 9.40 -13.61 5.98
N VAL A 120 8.89 -14.71 6.52
CA VAL A 120 8.88 -16.00 5.80
C VAL A 120 8.05 -15.89 4.53
N TRP A 121 6.87 -15.25 4.60
CA TRP A 121 6.02 -15.00 3.43
C TRP A 121 6.76 -14.24 2.31
N PHE A 122 7.37 -13.10 2.62
CA PHE A 122 8.06 -12.28 1.62
C PHE A 122 9.32 -12.94 1.05
N ASN A 123 10.08 -13.66 1.89
CA ASN A 123 11.23 -14.42 1.42
C ASN A 123 10.82 -15.57 0.49
N GLY A 124 9.68 -16.23 0.73
CA GLY A 124 9.15 -17.28 -0.14
C GLY A 124 8.69 -16.78 -1.52
N GLU A 125 8.28 -15.52 -1.60
CA GLU A 125 7.86 -14.84 -2.84
C GLU A 125 9.04 -14.22 -3.62
N GLY A 126 10.27 -14.31 -3.10
CA GLY A 126 11.47 -13.69 -3.71
C GLY A 126 11.48 -12.16 -3.65
N LEU A 127 10.84 -11.56 -2.64
CA LEU A 127 10.63 -10.11 -2.47
C LEU A 127 11.49 -9.47 -1.37
#